data_AF-A0A5C7X9A7-F1
#
_entry.id   AF-A0A5C7X9A7-F1
#
_cell.length_a   1.000
_cell.length_b   1.000
_cell.length_c   1.000
_cell.angle_alpha   90.00
_cell.angle_beta   90.00
_cell.angle_gamma   90.00
#
_symmetry.space_group_name_H-M   'P 1'
#
loop_
_entity.id
_entity.type
_entity.pdbx_description
1 polymer ?
#
loop_
_entity_poly.entity_id
_entity_poly.type
_entity_poly.pdbx_seq_one_letter_code
_entity_poly.pdbx_strand_id
1 'polypeptide(L)'
;MPLLKPLAALLLGAAALQAAAADTELNLYSARHYQTDEALYSNFTAKTGIKINRIEGKEDELLERIRNEGANSPADVFITVDAARLSAADAAGVFAPVKSDALKAAIPDHLHTDRWFSFSTRARVIVYNKLSVTPDQVRNYEDLANPALKGKVCTRSGS
;
A
#
# COMPACT_ATOMS: atom_id res chain seq x y z
N MET A 1 27.97 66.80 -21.63
CA MET A 1 28.17 66.06 -20.36
C MET A 1 26.92 66.25 -19.51
N PRO A 2 26.33 65.19 -18.95
CA PRO A 2 25.56 64.10 -19.54
C PRO A 2 24.03 64.44 -19.54
N LEU A 3 23.12 63.64 -20.08
CA LEU A 3 22.35 62.68 -19.29
C LEU A 3 21.84 61.56 -20.21
N LEU A 4 22.36 60.36 -19.99
CA LEU A 4 21.87 59.10 -20.54
C LEU A 4 20.42 58.86 -20.07
N LYS A 5 19.53 58.50 -21.00
CA LYS A 5 18.44 57.54 -20.73
C LYS A 5 19.06 56.14 -20.91
N PRO A 6 18.74 55.12 -20.08
CA PRO A 6 17.52 54.35 -20.36
C PRO A 6 16.88 53.59 -19.15
N LEU A 7 15.66 53.09 -19.41
CA LEU A 7 15.08 51.87 -18.82
C LEU A 7 15.11 51.71 -17.29
N ALA A 8 14.12 52.30 -16.62
CA ALA A 8 13.71 51.86 -15.30
C ALA A 8 12.96 50.51 -15.40
N ALA A 9 13.73 49.45 -15.22
CA ALA A 9 13.37 48.22 -14.51
C ALA A 9 11.93 47.68 -14.65
N LEU A 10 11.72 46.93 -15.73
CA LEU A 10 10.74 45.84 -15.79
C LEU A 10 11.24 44.70 -14.87
N LEU A 11 10.91 44.72 -13.58
CA LEU A 11 11.31 43.67 -12.60
C LEU A 11 10.14 43.14 -11.75
N LEU A 12 8.90 43.27 -12.24
CA LEU A 12 7.78 42.51 -11.70
C LEU A 12 7.45 41.36 -12.65
N GLY A 13 7.82 40.12 -12.30
CA GLY A 13 7.27 38.97 -13.02
C GLY A 13 7.99 37.62 -12.96
N ALA A 14 9.04 37.43 -12.15
CA ALA A 14 9.76 36.14 -12.12
C ALA A 14 9.51 35.27 -10.86
N ALA A 15 8.58 35.65 -9.99
CA ALA A 15 8.34 34.95 -8.72
C ALA A 15 6.95 34.31 -8.65
N ALA A 16 6.58 33.46 -9.61
CA ALA A 16 5.35 32.66 -9.48
C ALA A 16 5.28 31.47 -10.46
N LEU A 17 6.35 30.68 -10.62
CA LEU A 17 6.23 29.33 -11.19
C LEU A 17 7.33 28.42 -10.60
N GLN A 18 7.30 28.24 -9.28
CA GLN A 18 7.73 26.97 -8.72
C GLN A 18 6.61 25.98 -9.01
N ALA A 19 6.58 25.49 -10.26
CA ALA A 19 5.95 24.20 -10.53
C ALA A 19 6.72 23.20 -9.67
N ALA A 20 6.08 22.66 -8.65
CA ALA A 20 6.61 21.50 -7.94
C ALA A 20 6.93 20.45 -9.00
N ALA A 21 8.22 20.20 -9.23
CA ALA A 21 8.64 19.08 -10.05
C ALA A 21 8.17 17.84 -9.30
N ALA A 22 7.05 17.27 -9.72
CA ALA A 22 6.66 15.95 -9.25
C ALA A 22 7.79 15.00 -9.65
N ASP A 23 8.30 14.23 -8.70
CA ASP A 23 9.25 13.17 -9.03
C ASP A 23 8.66 12.32 -10.16
N THR A 24 9.44 12.14 -11.21
CA THR A 24 8.99 11.42 -12.40
C THR A 24 8.91 9.92 -12.17
N GLU A 25 9.38 9.44 -11.01
CA GLU A 25 9.43 8.03 -10.65
C GLU A 25 9.00 7.82 -9.18
N LEU A 26 8.46 6.64 -8.89
CA LEU A 26 8.04 6.19 -7.56
C LEU A 26 8.55 4.76 -7.34
N ASN A 27 9.28 4.53 -6.25
CA ASN A 27 9.83 3.24 -5.89
C ASN A 27 8.84 2.47 -4.99
N LEU A 28 8.23 1.43 -5.57
CA LEU A 28 7.22 0.62 -4.93
C LEU A 28 7.81 -0.70 -4.44
N TYR A 29 7.76 -0.93 -3.13
CA TYR A 29 8.13 -2.20 -2.51
C TYR A 29 6.85 -3.00 -2.27
N SER A 30 6.65 -4.09 -3.00
CA SER A 30 5.39 -4.84 -3.00
C SER A 30 5.60 -6.30 -2.59
N ALA A 31 4.92 -6.72 -1.53
CA ALA A 31 4.77 -8.13 -1.16
C ALA A 31 3.55 -8.79 -1.80
N ARG A 32 2.86 -8.08 -2.69
CA ARG A 32 1.80 -8.65 -3.54
C ARG A 32 2.39 -9.12 -4.85
N HIS A 33 1.94 -10.30 -5.29
CA HIS A 33 2.32 -10.90 -6.56
C HIS A 33 1.06 -11.31 -7.31
N TYR A 34 0.42 -10.36 -8.00
CA TYR A 34 -0.73 -10.63 -8.85
C TYR A 34 -0.53 -10.06 -10.24
N GLN A 35 -0.87 -10.84 -11.26
CA GLN A 35 -0.83 -10.39 -12.65
C GLN A 35 -1.77 -9.19 -12.90
N THR A 36 -2.81 -9.05 -12.08
CA THR A 36 -3.74 -7.90 -12.12
C THR A 36 -3.11 -6.60 -11.65
N ASP A 37 -2.04 -6.66 -10.84
CA ASP A 37 -1.40 -5.46 -10.29
C ASP A 37 -0.62 -4.71 -11.40
N GLU A 38 -0.19 -5.38 -12.48
CA GLU A 38 0.40 -4.74 -13.67
C GLU A 38 -0.52 -3.69 -14.29
N ALA A 39 -1.81 -4.03 -14.42
CA ALA A 39 -2.81 -3.13 -14.98
C ALA A 39 -3.03 -1.94 -14.05
N LEU A 40 -3.01 -2.15 -12.73
CA LEU A 40 -3.12 -1.07 -11.75
C LEU A 40 -1.96 -0.08 -11.89
N TYR A 41 -0.72 -0.57 -11.92
CA TYR A 41 0.49 0.28 -11.99
C TYR A 41 0.64 0.97 -13.35
N SER A 42 0.31 0.27 -14.43
CA SER A 42 0.33 0.84 -15.79
C SER A 42 -0.71 1.95 -15.94
N ASN A 43 -1.92 1.74 -15.42
CA ASN A 43 -2.97 2.76 -15.43
C ASN A 43 -2.62 3.97 -14.56
N PHE A 44 -1.96 3.77 -13.42
CA PHE A 44 -1.44 4.86 -12.60
C PHE A 44 -0.42 5.69 -13.39
N THR A 45 0.56 5.03 -14.01
CA THR A 45 1.59 5.70 -14.84
C THR A 45 0.95 6.46 -16.00
N ALA A 46 0.00 5.84 -16.72
CA ALA A 46 -0.68 6.48 -17.84
C ALA A 46 -1.49 7.72 -17.45
N LYS A 47 -2.07 7.74 -16.24
CA LYS A 47 -2.88 8.87 -15.75
C LYS A 47 -2.05 10.01 -15.17
N THR A 48 -0.89 9.70 -14.58
CA THR A 48 -0.12 10.66 -13.78
C THR A 48 1.20 11.07 -14.45
N GLY A 49 1.71 10.25 -15.37
CA GLY A 49 3.06 10.39 -15.92
C GLY A 49 4.18 9.88 -14.99
N ILE A 50 3.85 9.42 -13.78
CA ILE A 50 4.82 8.94 -12.79
C ILE A 50 5.14 7.48 -13.08
N LYS A 51 6.40 7.17 -13.36
CA LYS A 51 6.88 5.81 -13.58
C LYS A 51 6.99 5.05 -12.26
N ILE A 52 6.51 3.81 -12.22
CA ILE A 52 6.68 2.94 -11.05
C ILE A 52 7.93 2.06 -11.22
N ASN A 53 8.89 2.21 -10.30
CA ASN A 53 10.02 1.31 -10.13
C ASN A 53 9.66 0.28 -9.06
N ARG A 54 9.36 -0.96 -9.46
CA ARG A 54 8.85 -1.97 -8.52
C ARG A 54 9.96 -2.92 -8.05
N ILE A 55 9.97 -3.18 -6.75
CA ILE A 55 10.70 -4.27 -6.12
C ILE A 55 9.69 -5.21 -5.48
N GLU A 56 9.80 -6.49 -5.85
CA GLU A 56 8.94 -7.55 -5.35
C GLU A 56 9.73 -8.48 -4.42
N GLY A 57 9.09 -8.97 -3.37
CA GLY A 57 9.71 -9.86 -2.39
C GLY A 57 8.72 -10.26 -1.31
N LYS A 58 9.14 -11.13 -0.38
CA LYS A 58 8.25 -11.48 0.74
C LYS A 58 8.13 -10.33 1.73
N GLU A 59 7.04 -10.34 2.50
CA GLU A 59 6.69 -9.30 3.46
C GLU A 59 7.84 -9.02 4.45
N ASP A 60 8.38 -10.07 5.06
CA ASP A 60 9.47 -9.98 6.04
C ASP A 60 10.78 -9.55 5.40
N GLU A 61 11.07 -10.03 4.19
CA GLU A 61 12.29 -9.69 3.45
C GLU A 61 12.28 -8.20 3.05
N LEU A 62 11.15 -7.68 2.58
CA LEU A 62 11.01 -6.27 2.20
C LEU A 62 11.01 -5.34 3.41
N LEU A 63 10.36 -5.71 4.51
CA LEU A 63 10.39 -4.91 5.73
C LEU A 63 11.81 -4.80 6.29
N GLU A 64 12.53 -5.93 6.41
CA GLU A 64 13.92 -5.92 6.86
C GLU A 64 14.83 -5.14 5.91
N ARG A 65 14.57 -5.21 4.60
CA ARG A 65 15.28 -4.39 3.64
C ARG A 65 15.09 -2.90 3.88
N ILE A 66 13.84 -2.43 4.02
CA ILE A 66 13.53 -1.01 4.30
C ILE A 66 14.24 -0.56 5.58
N ARG A 67 14.22 -1.38 6.63
CA ARG A 67 14.90 -1.09 7.89
C ARG A 67 16.42 -0.98 7.74
N ASN A 68 17.02 -1.89 6.97
CA ASN A 68 18.47 -1.92 6.74
C ASN A 68 18.95 -0.76 5.85
N GLU A 69 18.14 -0.36 4.86
CA GLU A 69 18.42 0.80 4.03
C GLU A 69 18.28 2.13 4.82
N GLY A 70 17.37 2.15 5.81
CA GLY A 70 17.21 3.25 6.75
C GLY A 70 16.87 4.57 6.05
N ALA A 71 17.50 5.66 6.46
CA ALA A 71 17.29 6.99 5.88
C ALA A 71 17.69 7.10 4.39
N ASN A 72 18.44 6.12 3.86
CA ASN A 72 18.84 6.07 2.46
C ASN A 72 17.96 5.11 1.64
N SER A 73 16.89 4.55 2.23
CA SER A 73 15.97 3.71 1.47
C SER A 73 15.35 4.50 0.34
N PRO A 74 15.38 3.98 -0.90
CA PRO A 74 14.66 4.59 -2.00
C PRO A 74 13.15 4.31 -1.90
N ALA A 75 12.67 3.48 -0.96
CA ALA A 75 11.28 3.07 -0.91
C ALA A 75 10.32 4.23 -0.60
N ASP A 76 9.42 4.53 -1.53
CA ASP A 76 8.39 5.56 -1.38
C ASP A 76 7.08 4.99 -0.84
N VAL A 77 6.73 3.79 -1.32
CA VAL A 77 5.50 3.09 -0.93
C VAL A 77 5.82 1.64 -0.62
N PHE A 78 5.35 1.15 0.52
CA PHE A 78 5.37 -0.26 0.88
C PHE A 78 3.96 -0.84 0.86
N ILE A 79 3.75 -1.84 0.00
CA ILE A 79 2.50 -2.60 -0.10
C ILE A 79 2.74 -3.99 0.48
N THR A 80 1.95 -4.35 1.48
CA THR A 80 1.95 -5.68 2.08
C THR A 80 0.54 -6.26 2.16
N VAL A 81 0.44 -7.51 2.62
CA VAL A 81 -0.83 -8.19 2.88
C VAL A 81 -0.96 -8.48 4.36
N ASP A 82 -2.20 -8.42 4.85
CA ASP A 82 -2.57 -8.64 6.26
C ASP A 82 -2.35 -7.44 7.20
N ALA A 83 -3.35 -7.19 8.05
CA ALA A 83 -3.30 -6.10 9.02
C ALA A 83 -2.22 -6.33 10.09
N ALA A 84 -1.92 -7.59 10.44
CA ALA A 84 -0.83 -7.90 11.37
C ALA A 84 0.54 -7.48 10.82
N ARG A 85 0.76 -7.62 9.51
CA ARG A 85 2.00 -7.18 8.84
C ARG A 85 2.10 -5.66 8.76
N LEU A 86 0.99 -4.99 8.45
CA LEU A 86 0.91 -3.52 8.53
C LEU A 86 1.24 -3.04 9.94
N SER A 87 0.65 -3.65 10.98
CA SER A 87 0.95 -3.31 12.37
C SER A 87 2.41 -3.53 12.74
N ALA A 88 3.04 -4.60 12.27
CA ALA A 88 4.46 -4.87 12.53
C ALA A 88 5.38 -3.84 11.85
N ALA A 89 5.10 -3.48 10.59
CA ALA A 89 5.82 -2.43 9.88
C ALA A 89 5.64 -1.07 10.56
N ASP A 90 4.43 -0.76 10.99
CA ASP A 90 4.09 0.49 11.67
C ASP A 90 4.79 0.63 13.03
N ALA A 91 4.91 -0.49 13.77
CA ALA A 91 5.69 -0.58 15.00
C ALA A 91 7.20 -0.49 14.77
N ALA A 92 7.68 -0.94 13.61
CA ALA A 92 9.06 -0.78 13.18
C ALA A 92 9.39 0.65 12.72
N GLY A 93 8.40 1.55 12.65
CA GLY A 93 8.60 2.97 12.35
C GLY A 93 8.90 3.28 10.89
N VAL A 94 8.55 2.38 9.96
CA VAL A 94 8.85 2.57 8.53
C VAL A 94 7.84 3.47 7.80
N PHE A 95 6.68 3.74 8.41
CA PHE A 95 5.64 4.57 7.82
C PHE A 95 5.67 6.01 8.31
N ALA A 96 5.53 6.94 7.37
CA ALA A 96 5.28 8.35 7.66
C ALA A 96 3.76 8.64 7.66
N PRO A 97 3.29 9.62 8.45
CA PRO A 97 1.89 10.01 8.44
C PRO A 97 1.51 10.69 7.11
N VAL A 98 0.34 10.35 6.57
CA VAL A 98 -0.24 10.94 5.36
C VAL A 98 -1.58 11.60 5.70
N LYS A 99 -1.67 12.89 5.40
CA LYS A 99 -2.93 13.66 5.52
C LYS A 99 -3.58 13.76 4.14
N SER A 100 -4.65 13.00 3.92
CA SER A 100 -5.41 13.03 2.67
C SER A 100 -6.91 12.87 2.94
N ASP A 101 -7.68 13.91 2.62
CA ASP A 101 -9.14 13.87 2.72
C ASP A 101 -9.75 12.87 1.73
N ALA A 102 -9.12 12.71 0.55
CA ALA A 102 -9.53 11.73 -0.44
C ALA A 102 -9.39 10.28 0.09
N LEU A 103 -8.30 9.96 0.78
CA LEU A 103 -8.11 8.64 1.38
C LEU A 103 -9.10 8.39 2.51
N LYS A 104 -9.28 9.37 3.41
CA LYS A 104 -10.22 9.27 4.53
C LYS A 104 -11.68 9.12 4.07
N ALA A 105 -12.06 9.81 2.99
CA ALA A 105 -13.40 9.71 2.44
C ALA A 105 -13.64 8.37 1.71
N ALA A 106 -12.60 7.81 1.07
CA ALA A 106 -12.70 6.58 0.29
C ALA A 106 -12.61 5.29 1.14
N ILE A 107 -11.93 5.34 2.28
CA ILE A 107 -11.59 4.15 3.08
C ILE A 107 -12.28 4.25 4.44
N PRO A 108 -13.06 3.23 4.86
CA PRO A 108 -13.69 3.20 6.19
C PRO A 108 -12.67 3.30 7.33
N ASP A 109 -13.02 4.01 8.41
CA ASP A 109 -12.12 4.31 9.54
C ASP A 109 -11.43 3.10 10.18
N HIS A 110 -12.07 1.93 10.16
CA HIS A 110 -11.50 0.69 10.70
C HIS A 110 -10.49 0.00 9.77
N LEU A 111 -10.25 0.56 8.57
CA LEU A 111 -9.35 0.03 7.54
C LEU A 111 -8.17 0.97 7.22
N HIS A 112 -7.99 2.04 7.99
CA HIS A 112 -6.84 2.94 7.88
C HIS A 112 -6.43 3.53 9.23
N THR A 113 -5.25 4.12 9.23
CA THR A 113 -4.74 5.04 10.25
C THR A 113 -4.25 6.30 9.56
N ASP A 114 -3.55 7.17 10.28
CA ASP A 114 -2.79 8.26 9.67
C ASP A 114 -1.52 7.78 8.95
N ARG A 115 -1.01 6.57 9.23
CA ARG A 115 0.26 6.05 8.69
C ARG A 115 0.10 4.98 7.62
N TRP A 116 -1.02 4.26 7.59
CA TRP A 116 -1.27 3.22 6.60
C TRP A 116 -2.74 3.16 6.20
N PHE A 117 -2.99 2.69 4.98
CA PHE A 117 -4.31 2.68 4.35
C PHE A 117 -4.54 1.36 3.61
N SER A 118 -5.68 0.70 3.85
CA SER A 118 -6.05 -0.51 3.11
C SER A 118 -6.82 -0.15 1.84
N PHE A 119 -6.47 -0.76 0.72
CA PHE A 119 -7.17 -0.57 -0.55
C PHE A 119 -7.93 -1.83 -1.03
N SER A 120 -7.80 -2.94 -0.30
CA SER A 120 -8.56 -4.16 -0.57
C SER A 120 -8.87 -4.90 0.72
N THR A 121 -9.97 -5.65 0.73
CA THR A 121 -10.36 -6.53 1.83
C THR A 121 -10.41 -7.98 1.35
N ARG A 122 -10.23 -8.91 2.28
CA ARG A 122 -10.29 -10.36 2.02
C ARG A 122 -11.01 -11.04 3.16
N ALA A 123 -11.85 -12.01 2.83
CA ALA A 123 -12.47 -12.87 3.81
C ALA A 123 -11.70 -14.20 3.84
N ARG A 124 -11.22 -14.58 5.02
CA ARG A 124 -10.93 -15.98 5.30
C ARG A 124 -12.29 -16.64 5.54
N VAL A 125 -12.59 -17.72 4.83
CA VAL A 125 -13.92 -18.33 4.86
C VAL A 125 -13.79 -19.84 4.97
N ILE A 126 -14.84 -20.47 5.48
CA ILE A 126 -14.95 -21.92 5.48
C ILE A 126 -15.47 -22.35 4.11
N VAL A 127 -14.68 -23.17 3.42
CA VAL A 127 -15.09 -23.87 2.21
C VAL A 127 -15.22 -25.34 2.56
N TYR A 128 -16.37 -25.94 2.23
CA TYR A 128 -16.66 -27.33 2.59
C TYR A 128 -17.17 -28.13 1.38
N ASN A 129 -16.94 -29.45 1.43
CA ASN A 129 -17.47 -30.38 0.44
C ASN A 129 -18.96 -30.64 0.72
N LYS A 130 -19.83 -30.16 -0.18
CA LYS A 130 -21.30 -30.27 -0.07
C LYS A 130 -21.83 -31.71 -0.03
N LEU A 131 -21.04 -32.69 -0.47
CA LEU A 131 -21.44 -34.11 -0.44
C LEU A 131 -21.23 -34.75 0.94
N SER A 132 -20.40 -34.16 1.81
CA SER A 132 -19.98 -34.78 3.08
C SER A 132 -20.17 -33.90 4.30
N VAL A 133 -20.43 -32.61 4.12
CA VAL A 133 -20.62 -31.62 5.18
C VAL A 133 -21.82 -30.73 4.84
N THR A 134 -22.71 -30.51 5.80
CA THR A 134 -23.83 -29.57 5.68
C THR A 134 -23.43 -28.18 6.20
N PRO A 135 -24.06 -27.10 5.71
CA PRO A 135 -23.76 -25.74 6.20
C PRO A 135 -23.92 -25.60 7.72
N ASP A 136 -24.87 -26.32 8.33
CA ASP A 136 -25.11 -26.28 9.77
C ASP A 136 -23.97 -26.88 10.62
N GLN A 137 -23.13 -27.73 10.02
CA GLN A 137 -21.99 -28.33 10.71
C GLN A 137 -20.77 -27.41 10.75
N VAL A 138 -20.76 -26.32 9.98
CA VAL A 138 -19.61 -25.43 9.78
C VAL A 138 -20.07 -23.97 9.65
N ARG A 139 -20.98 -23.54 10.53
CA ARG A 139 -21.59 -22.19 10.47
C ARG A 139 -20.61 -21.11 10.88
N ASN A 140 -19.71 -21.42 11.80
CA ASN A 140 -18.71 -20.51 12.35
C ASN A 140 -17.36 -21.23 12.52
N TYR A 141 -16.34 -20.49 12.98
CA TYR A 141 -15.00 -21.04 13.17
C TYR A 141 -14.94 -22.03 14.33
N GLU A 142 -15.71 -21.79 15.38
CA GLU A 142 -15.77 -22.63 16.58
C GLU A 142 -16.30 -24.03 16.25
N ASP A 143 -17.21 -24.16 15.29
CA ASP A 143 -17.74 -25.44 14.81
C ASP A 143 -16.62 -26.34 14.24
N LEU A 144 -15.54 -25.78 13.70
CA LEU A 144 -14.40 -26.55 13.17
C LEU A 144 -13.68 -27.38 14.24
N ALA A 145 -13.83 -27.03 15.53
CA ALA A 145 -13.29 -27.78 16.65
C ALA A 145 -14.18 -28.97 17.08
N ASN A 146 -15.36 -29.14 16.47
CA ASN A 146 -16.30 -30.20 16.83
C ASN A 146 -15.67 -31.59 16.59
N PRO A 147 -15.71 -32.52 17.57
CA PRO A 147 -15.20 -33.89 17.40
C PRO A 147 -15.78 -34.65 16.19
N ALA A 148 -16.98 -34.31 15.73
CA ALA A 148 -17.60 -34.88 14.52
C ALA A 148 -16.85 -34.55 13.21
N LEU A 149 -16.01 -33.50 13.23
CA LEU A 149 -15.16 -33.07 12.11
C LEU A 149 -13.71 -33.57 12.22
N LYS A 150 -13.41 -34.44 13.21
CA LYS A 150 -12.07 -35.03 13.35
C LYS A 150 -11.63 -35.70 12.05
N GLY A 151 -10.45 -35.30 11.55
CA GLY A 151 -9.89 -35.80 10.29
C GLY A 151 -10.51 -35.22 9.01
N LYS A 152 -11.43 -34.24 9.13
CA LYS A 152 -12.12 -33.60 7.99
C LYS A 152 -11.72 -32.14 7.76
N VAL A 153 -10.96 -31.54 8.68
CA VAL A 153 -10.47 -30.15 8.57
C VAL A 153 -9.07 -30.15 7.96
N CYS A 154 -8.85 -29.34 6.94
CA CYS A 154 -7.54 -29.06 6.38
C CYS A 154 -7.29 -27.55 6.30
N THR A 155 -6.05 -27.14 6.56
CA THR A 155 -5.60 -25.76 6.39
C THR A 155 -4.12 -25.76 6.00
N ARG A 156 -3.66 -24.65 5.43
CA ARG A 156 -2.25 -24.44 5.13
C ARG A 156 -1.45 -24.13 6.40
N SER A 157 -0.16 -24.43 6.40
CA SER A 157 0.79 -23.91 7.37
C SER A 157 0.92 -22.38 7.20
N GLY A 158 1.01 -21.63 8.30
CA GLY A 158 1.04 -20.15 8.27
C GLY A 158 -0.35 -19.52 8.19
N SER A 159 -1.29 -20.05 8.97
CA SER A 159 -2.60 -19.41 9.20
C SER A 159 -2.54 -18.40 10.32
#